data_AF-A0A7S1U1G8-F1
#
_entry.id   AF-A0A7S1U1G8-F1
#
_cell.length_a   1.000
_cell.length_b   1.000
_cell.length_c   1.000
_cell.angle_alpha   90.00
_cell.angle_beta   90.00
_cell.angle_gamma   90.00
#
_symmetry.space_group_name_H-M   'P 1'
#
loop_
_entity.id
_entity.type
_entity.pdbx_description
1 polymer ?
#
loop_
_entity_poly.entity_id
_entity_poly.type
_entity_poly.pdbx_seq_one_letter_code
_entity_poly.pdbx_strand_id
1 'polypeptide(L)'
;RALVERRRTVKGILKKEQNVLRKQQLDIRQMALKLTANSMYGCLGFSFSRFYAKPIAALVTSKGRDTLQHTVHLAQDSLSLEVIYGDTDSIMVNSATTDLAHARQLANQVKREVNKLYKTLEIDLDGIYKCMLLLKKKKYAALIVNGDAKEDGTVPTKR
;
A
#
# COMPACT_ATOMS: atom_id res chain seq x y z
N ARG A 1 5.33 -12.15 -13.42
CA ARG A 1 5.08 -12.89 -12.15
C ARG A 1 6.37 -13.24 -11.41
N ALA A 2 7.40 -13.75 -12.10
CA ALA A 2 8.66 -14.18 -11.48
C ALA A 2 9.33 -13.20 -10.49
N LEU A 3 9.36 -11.89 -10.76
CA LEU A 3 10.00 -10.93 -9.84
C LEU A 3 9.29 -10.79 -8.49
N VAL A 4 7.96 -10.68 -8.50
CA VAL A 4 7.15 -10.53 -7.29
C VAL A 4 7.19 -11.80 -6.46
N GLU A 5 7.09 -12.96 -7.12
CA GLU A 5 7.21 -14.28 -6.46
C GLU A 5 8.59 -14.48 -5.85
N ARG A 6 9.67 -14.21 -6.60
CA ARG A 6 11.05 -14.27 -6.06
C ARG A 6 11.21 -13.34 -4.86
N ARG A 7 10.66 -12.13 -4.92
CA ARG A 7 10.71 -11.20 -3.78
C ARG A 7 9.95 -11.76 -2.58
N ARG A 8 8.78 -12.38 -2.79
CA ARG A 8 8.00 -13.03 -1.72
C ARG A 8 8.80 -14.15 -1.06
N THR A 9 9.48 -14.99 -1.83
CA THR A 9 10.39 -16.04 -1.33
C THR A 9 11.54 -15.44 -0.52
N VAL A 10 12.24 -14.43 -1.04
CA VAL A 10 13.36 -13.77 -0.33
C VAL A 10 12.89 -13.15 0.98
N LYS A 11 11.74 -12.45 1.00
CA LYS A 11 11.16 -11.92 2.25
C LYS A 11 10.80 -13.04 3.23
N GLY A 12 10.35 -14.19 2.74
CA GLY A 12 10.08 -15.37 3.58
C GLY A 12 11.33 -15.90 4.28
N ILE A 13 12.45 -15.97 3.56
CA ILE A 13 13.75 -16.38 4.13
C ILE A 13 14.26 -15.30 5.11
N LEU A 14 14.19 -14.03 4.72
CA LEU A 14 14.62 -12.90 5.54
C LEU A 14 13.98 -12.87 6.93
N LYS A 15 12.70 -13.27 7.04
CA LYS A 15 11.99 -13.35 8.33
C LYS A 15 12.52 -14.44 9.27
N LYS A 16 13.08 -15.51 8.72
CA LYS A 16 13.58 -16.67 9.48
C LYS A 16 15.08 -16.58 9.75
N GLU A 17 15.78 -15.71 9.04
CA GLU A 17 17.23 -15.58 9.12
C GLU A 17 17.66 -14.85 10.39
N GLN A 18 18.62 -15.43 11.11
CA GLN A 18 19.15 -14.90 12.37
C GLN A 18 20.54 -14.28 12.19
N ASN A 19 21.30 -14.73 11.18
CA ASN A 19 22.61 -14.17 10.93
C ASN A 19 22.51 -12.74 10.39
N VAL A 20 23.14 -11.78 11.07
CA VAL A 20 23.05 -10.33 10.76
C VAL A 20 23.52 -10.01 9.34
N LEU A 21 24.68 -10.55 8.93
CA LEU A 21 25.26 -10.27 7.62
C LEU A 21 24.40 -10.84 6.49
N ARG A 22 23.92 -12.08 6.66
CA ARG A 22 23.03 -12.71 5.67
C ARG A 22 21.68 -12.01 5.60
N LYS A 23 21.14 -11.54 6.72
CA LYS A 23 19.92 -10.74 6.79
C LYS A 23 20.07 -9.44 5.99
N GLN A 24 21.19 -8.73 6.13
CA GLN A 24 21.49 -7.54 5.33
C GLN A 24 21.54 -7.85 3.83
N GLN A 25 22.23 -8.92 3.42
CA GLN A 25 22.28 -9.34 2.01
C GLN A 25 20.90 -9.66 1.44
N LEU A 26 20.07 -10.38 2.20
CA LEU A 26 18.70 -10.71 1.81
C LEU A 26 17.81 -9.46 1.71
N ASP A 27 18.02 -8.48 2.59
CA ASP A 27 17.28 -7.22 2.53
C ASP A 27 17.66 -6.39 1.30
N ILE A 28 18.96 -6.26 1.01
CA ILE A 28 19.45 -5.63 -0.24
C ILE A 28 18.82 -6.34 -1.46
N ARG A 29 18.78 -7.67 -1.45
CA ARG A 29 18.20 -8.46 -2.55
C ARG A 29 16.70 -8.23 -2.72
N GLN A 30 15.91 -8.21 -1.64
CA GLN A 30 14.47 -7.94 -1.77
C GLN A 30 14.21 -6.49 -2.22
N MET A 31 15.06 -5.54 -1.80
CA MET A 31 14.98 -4.14 -2.21
C MET A 31 15.29 -3.96 -3.69
N ALA A 32 16.35 -4.62 -4.20
CA ALA A 32 16.68 -4.63 -5.62
C ALA A 32 15.52 -5.20 -6.45
N LEU A 33 14.92 -6.31 -6.03
CA LEU A 33 13.74 -6.88 -6.71
C LEU A 33 12.54 -5.92 -6.71
N LYS A 34 12.30 -5.21 -5.60
CA LYS A 34 11.25 -4.18 -5.50
C LYS A 34 11.50 -3.05 -6.49
N LEU A 35 12.71 -2.51 -6.50
CA LEU A 35 13.09 -1.40 -7.37
C LEU A 35 12.93 -1.79 -8.84
N THR A 36 13.48 -2.95 -9.24
CA THR A 36 13.36 -3.45 -10.61
C THR A 36 11.89 -3.61 -11.04
N ALA A 37 11.05 -4.18 -10.19
CA ALA A 37 9.62 -4.34 -10.49
C ALA A 37 8.90 -2.99 -10.64
N ASN A 38 9.18 -2.03 -9.75
CA ASN A 38 8.56 -0.70 -9.79
C ASN A 38 9.02 0.12 -11.01
N SER A 39 10.27 -0.05 -11.44
CA SER A 39 10.81 0.63 -12.62
C SER A 39 10.21 0.13 -13.94
N MET A 40 9.63 -1.07 -14.00
CA MET A 40 9.05 -1.62 -15.23
C MET A 40 7.95 -0.73 -15.81
N TYR A 41 7.05 -0.23 -14.97
CA TYR A 41 6.00 0.70 -15.42
C TYR A 41 6.62 2.00 -15.99
N GLY A 42 7.66 2.53 -15.34
CA GLY A 42 8.37 3.72 -15.81
C GLY A 42 9.02 3.51 -17.18
N CYS A 43 9.61 2.33 -17.43
CA CYS A 43 10.19 2.00 -18.72
C CYS A 43 9.16 2.04 -19.87
N LEU A 44 7.91 1.64 -19.63
CA LEU A 44 6.86 1.67 -20.65
C LEU A 44 6.47 3.11 -21.05
N GLY A 45 6.62 4.07 -20.14
CA GLY A 45 6.28 5.48 -20.37
C GLY A 45 7.43 6.34 -20.91
N PHE A 46 8.67 5.84 -20.86
CA PHE A 46 9.85 6.59 -21.26
C PHE A 46 10.19 6.39 -22.74
N SER A 47 10.12 7.46 -23.54
CA SER A 47 10.27 7.41 -25.00
C SER A 47 11.61 6.84 -25.49
N PHE A 48 12.69 7.02 -24.73
CA PHE A 48 14.01 6.48 -25.08
C PHE A 48 14.24 5.05 -24.53
N SER A 49 13.25 4.45 -23.87
CA SER A 49 13.35 3.05 -23.45
C SER A 49 13.23 2.13 -24.66
N ARG A 50 14.06 1.07 -24.69
CA ARG A 50 13.87 -0.04 -25.63
C ARG A 50 12.49 -0.71 -25.50
N PHE A 51 11.84 -0.57 -24.34
CA PHE A 51 10.51 -1.13 -24.05
C PHE A 51 9.41 -0.06 -24.04
N TYR A 52 9.60 1.08 -24.71
CA TYR A 52 8.59 2.13 -24.76
C TYR A 52 7.27 1.62 -25.35
N ALA A 53 6.20 1.77 -24.58
CA ALA A 53 4.86 1.35 -24.97
C ALA A 53 3.81 2.21 -24.24
N LYS A 54 3.64 3.45 -24.69
CA LYS A 54 2.71 4.43 -24.12
C LYS A 54 1.27 3.92 -23.93
N PRO A 55 0.66 3.18 -24.88
CA PRO A 55 -0.70 2.66 -24.68
C PRO A 55 -0.80 1.68 -23.51
N ILE A 56 0.22 0.83 -23.31
CA ILE A 56 0.26 -0.12 -22.19
C ILE A 56 0.42 0.64 -20.88
N ALA A 57 1.30 1.64 -20.82
CA ALA A 57 1.46 2.48 -19.64
C ALA A 57 0.13 3.18 -19.28
N ALA A 58 -0.56 3.76 -20.26
CA ALA A 58 -1.85 4.42 -20.05
C ALA A 58 -2.93 3.43 -19.56
N LEU A 59 -2.98 2.21 -20.12
CA LEU A 59 -3.89 1.16 -19.69
C LEU A 59 -3.65 0.77 -18.23
N VAL A 60 -2.38 0.61 -17.82
CA VAL A 60 -2.03 0.33 -16.42
C VAL A 60 -2.51 1.44 -15.49
N THR A 61 -2.29 2.71 -15.85
CA THR A 61 -2.78 3.84 -15.04
C THR A 61 -4.30 3.89 -14.98
N SER A 62 -4.99 3.63 -16.09
CA SER A 62 -6.45 3.60 -16.12
C SER A 62 -6.98 2.50 -15.22
N LYS A 63 -6.47 1.28 -15.36
CA LYS A 63 -6.93 0.15 -14.54
C LYS A 63 -6.64 0.35 -13.06
N GLY A 64 -5.52 0.99 -12.71
CA GLY A 64 -5.21 1.38 -11.33
C GLY A 64 -6.25 2.34 -10.74
N ARG A 65 -6.66 3.37 -11.50
CA ARG A 65 -7.73 4.29 -11.08
C ARG A 65 -9.07 3.56 -10.93
N ASP A 66 -9.44 2.73 -11.90
CA ASP A 66 -10.71 1.99 -11.86
C ASP A 66 -10.76 1.08 -10.62
N THR A 67 -9.66 0.38 -10.34
CA THR A 67 -9.52 -0.48 -9.15
C THR A 67 -9.67 0.33 -7.87
N LEU A 68 -9.03 1.51 -7.79
CA LEU A 68 -9.14 2.40 -6.63
C LEU A 68 -10.58 2.86 -6.42
N GLN A 69 -11.26 3.31 -7.49
CA GLN A 69 -12.67 3.74 -7.43
C GLN A 69 -13.60 2.60 -7.02
N HIS A 70 -13.40 1.39 -7.56
CA HIS A 70 -14.17 0.22 -7.14
C HIS A 70 -13.96 -0.12 -5.65
N THR A 71 -12.73 0.07 -5.15
CA THR A 71 -12.42 -0.12 -3.73
C THR A 71 -13.14 0.91 -2.86
N VAL A 72 -13.21 2.16 -3.32
CA VAL A 72 -13.96 3.25 -2.67
C VAL A 72 -15.46 2.93 -2.61
N HIS A 73 -16.07 2.58 -3.74
CA HIS A 73 -17.49 2.20 -3.80
C HIS A 73 -17.79 0.99 -2.90
N LEU A 74 -16.93 -0.04 -2.90
CA LEU A 74 -17.13 -1.19 -2.01
C LEU A 74 -17.10 -0.78 -0.53
N ALA A 75 -16.18 0.11 -0.14
CA ALA A 75 -16.10 0.59 1.23
C ALA A 75 -17.33 1.42 1.63
N GLN A 76 -17.81 2.29 0.73
CA GLN A 76 -18.96 3.16 0.99
C GLN A 76 -20.29 2.42 0.92
N ASP A 77 -20.54 1.69 -0.16
CA ASP A 77 -21.85 1.11 -0.45
C ASP A 77 -22.07 -0.21 0.29
N SER A 78 -21.07 -1.11 0.28
CA SER A 78 -21.22 -2.45 0.87
C SER A 78 -20.92 -2.48 2.37
N LEU A 79 -20.03 -1.61 2.83
CA LEU A 79 -19.58 -1.59 4.24
C LEU A 79 -20.07 -0.36 5.01
N SER A 80 -20.74 0.59 4.34
CA SER A 80 -21.24 1.83 4.97
C SER A 80 -20.14 2.63 5.67
N LEU A 81 -18.93 2.65 5.10
CA LEU A 81 -17.77 3.35 5.64
C LEU A 81 -17.50 4.66 4.91
N GLU A 82 -17.06 5.66 5.64
CA GLU A 82 -16.67 6.95 5.06
C GLU A 82 -15.21 6.90 4.58
N VAL A 83 -15.00 7.00 3.27
CA VAL A 83 -13.67 7.16 2.69
C VAL A 83 -13.29 8.64 2.67
N ILE A 84 -12.25 9.00 3.43
CA ILE A 84 -11.82 10.40 3.60
C ILE A 84 -10.74 10.83 2.62
N TYR A 85 -9.99 9.88 2.06
CA TYR A 85 -8.91 10.17 1.11
C TYR A 85 -8.55 8.95 0.26
N GLY A 86 -8.09 9.18 -0.96
CA GLY A 86 -7.60 8.14 -1.87
C GLY A 86 -6.42 8.65 -2.70
N ASP A 87 -5.39 7.82 -2.85
CA ASP A 87 -4.16 8.21 -3.51
C ASP A 87 -3.43 7.03 -4.15
N THR A 88 -3.31 7.06 -5.48
CA THR A 88 -2.70 6.08 -6.40
C THR A 88 -3.15 4.63 -6.18
N ASP A 89 -2.78 4.05 -5.05
CA ASP A 89 -2.92 2.66 -4.64
C ASP A 89 -3.34 2.49 -3.16
N SER A 90 -3.80 3.57 -2.53
CA SER A 90 -4.21 3.59 -1.11
C SER A 90 -5.52 4.35 -0.92
N ILE A 91 -6.32 3.92 0.06
CA ILE A 91 -7.50 4.65 0.56
C ILE A 91 -7.38 4.80 2.07
N MET A 92 -7.98 5.87 2.59
CA MET A 92 -8.09 6.14 4.02
C MET A 92 -9.55 6.19 4.38
N VAL A 93 -9.90 5.45 5.43
CA VAL A 93 -11.27 5.23 5.86
C VAL A 93 -11.43 5.74 7.28
N ASN A 94 -12.46 6.52 7.53
CA ASN A 94 -12.85 6.92 8.88
C ASN A 94 -13.55 5.76 9.57
N SER A 95 -12.96 5.25 10.65
CA SER A 95 -13.51 4.14 11.43
C SER A 95 -14.59 4.58 12.43
N ALA A 96 -14.80 5.90 12.61
CA ALA A 96 -15.76 6.49 13.56
C ALA A 96 -15.67 5.93 15.00
N THR A 97 -14.50 5.41 15.38
CA THR A 97 -14.23 4.80 16.68
C THR A 97 -12.86 5.22 17.18
N THR A 98 -12.73 5.37 18.50
CA THR A 98 -11.46 5.56 19.19
C THR A 98 -10.85 4.23 19.66
N ASP A 99 -11.63 3.14 19.63
CA ASP A 99 -11.13 1.80 19.93
C ASP A 99 -10.32 1.25 18.77
N LEU A 100 -9.03 1.05 19.03
CA LEU A 100 -8.06 0.50 18.09
C LEU A 100 -8.34 -0.97 17.75
N ALA A 101 -8.92 -1.75 18.66
CA ALA A 101 -9.29 -3.14 18.36
C ALA A 101 -10.41 -3.18 17.32
N HIS A 102 -11.47 -2.40 17.54
CA HIS A 102 -12.56 -2.26 16.58
C HIS A 102 -12.10 -1.69 15.22
N ALA A 103 -11.25 -0.65 15.22
CA ALA A 103 -10.69 -0.10 13.98
C ALA A 103 -9.88 -1.15 13.18
N ARG A 104 -9.11 -2.01 13.86
CA ARG A 104 -8.39 -3.13 13.23
C ARG A 104 -9.34 -4.17 12.64
N GLN A 105 -10.44 -4.49 13.33
CA GLN A 105 -11.44 -5.43 12.82
C GLN A 105 -12.08 -4.92 11.53
N LEU A 106 -12.46 -3.65 11.50
CA LEU A 106 -13.04 -2.97 10.35
C LEU A 106 -12.05 -2.92 9.17
N ALA A 107 -10.79 -2.58 9.41
CA ALA A 107 -9.74 -2.64 8.40
C ALA A 107 -9.56 -4.06 7.82
N ASN A 108 -9.59 -5.09 8.67
CA ASN A 108 -9.52 -6.48 8.24
C ASN A 108 -10.76 -6.94 7.46
N GLN A 109 -11.92 -6.36 7.73
CA GLN A 109 -13.13 -6.61 6.94
C GLN A 109 -13.01 -6.00 5.54
N VAL A 110 -12.63 -4.72 5.43
CA VAL A 110 -12.36 -4.06 4.14
C VAL A 110 -11.33 -4.85 3.34
N LYS A 111 -10.20 -5.20 3.97
CA LYS A 111 -9.13 -6.01 3.35
C LYS A 111 -9.66 -7.31 2.77
N ARG A 112 -10.50 -8.04 3.53
CA ARG A 112 -11.06 -9.32 3.09
C ARG A 112 -11.97 -9.14 1.89
N GLU A 113 -12.90 -8.19 1.93
CA GLU A 113 -13.85 -7.99 0.84
C GLU A 113 -13.16 -7.50 -0.44
N VAL A 114 -12.20 -6.58 -0.35
CA VAL A 114 -11.44 -6.10 -1.50
C VAL A 114 -10.59 -7.21 -2.10
N ASN A 115 -9.89 -8.01 -1.28
CA ASN A 115 -9.03 -9.09 -1.77
C ASN A 115 -9.80 -10.24 -2.44
N LYS A 116 -11.10 -10.39 -2.19
CA LYS A 116 -11.95 -11.36 -2.92
C LYS A 116 -12.15 -10.97 -4.38
N LEU A 117 -12.11 -9.67 -4.70
CA LEU A 117 -12.38 -9.17 -6.06
C LEU A 117 -11.23 -9.39 -7.02
N TYR A 118 -10.00 -9.58 -6.51
CA TYR A 118 -8.80 -9.57 -7.33
C TYR A 118 -7.93 -10.79 -7.05
N LYS A 119 -7.48 -11.47 -8.11
CA LYS A 119 -6.60 -12.66 -7.98
C LYS A 119 -5.14 -12.31 -7.76
N THR A 120 -4.69 -11.17 -8.28
CA THR A 120 -3.27 -10.77 -8.30
C THR A 120 -2.98 -9.47 -7.58
N LEU A 121 -4.03 -8.73 -7.18
CA LEU A 121 -3.92 -7.50 -6.44
C LEU A 121 -4.34 -7.78 -4.99
N GLU A 122 -3.48 -7.42 -4.06
CA GLU A 122 -3.71 -7.61 -2.63
C GLU A 122 -3.59 -6.24 -1.96
N ILE A 123 -4.62 -5.83 -1.21
CA ILE A 123 -4.56 -4.69 -0.30
C ILE A 123 -4.16 -5.18 1.10
N ASP A 124 -3.46 -4.32 1.83
CA ASP A 124 -3.07 -4.56 3.21
C ASP A 124 -3.26 -3.29 4.05
N LEU A 125 -3.29 -3.44 5.37
CA LEU A 125 -3.35 -2.32 6.31
C LEU A 125 -1.94 -1.71 6.47
N ASP A 126 -1.75 -0.49 5.97
CA ASP A 126 -0.47 0.24 6.11
C ASP A 126 -0.33 0.87 7.51
N GLY A 127 -1.41 1.41 8.07
CA GLY A 127 -1.40 2.02 9.39
C GLY A 127 -2.78 2.47 9.87
N ILE A 128 -2.87 2.76 11.17
CA ILE A 128 -4.03 3.37 11.82
C ILE A 128 -3.61 4.73 12.36
N TYR A 129 -4.44 5.75 12.12
CA TYR A 129 -4.17 7.11 12.53
C TYR A 129 -5.19 7.56 13.58
N LYS A 130 -4.73 8.19 14.66
CA LYS A 130 -5.60 8.77 15.69
C LYS A 130 -6.30 10.02 15.17
N CYS A 131 -5.54 10.88 14.51
CA CYS A 131 -5.99 12.13 13.94
C CYS A 131 -5.29 12.35 12.59
N MET A 132 -5.98 12.98 11.65
CA MET A 132 -5.44 13.30 10.34
C MET A 132 -5.92 14.67 9.86
N LEU A 133 -5.00 15.47 9.34
CA LEU A 133 -5.27 16.75 8.68
C LEU A 133 -4.92 16.63 7.20
N LEU A 134 -5.95 16.75 6.35
CA LEU A 134 -5.84 16.75 4.90
C LEU A 134 -5.76 18.20 4.41
N LEU A 135 -4.61 18.62 3.86
CA LEU A 135 -4.46 19.98 3.31
C LEU A 135 -4.70 19.99 1.79
N LYS A 136 -4.04 19.10 1.06
CA LYS A 136 -4.24 18.91 -0.38
C LYS A 136 -3.78 17.53 -0.81
N LYS A 137 -4.00 17.18 -2.09
CA LYS A 137 -3.48 15.95 -2.67
C LYS A 137 -1.96 15.82 -2.39
N LYS A 138 -1.56 14.66 -1.87
CA LYS A 138 -0.19 14.32 -1.39
C LYS A 138 0.32 15.17 -0.21
N LYS A 139 -0.47 16.07 0.37
CA LYS A 139 -0.06 16.86 1.55
C LYS A 139 -1.03 16.66 2.69
N TYR A 140 -0.61 15.86 3.64
CA TYR A 140 -1.36 15.58 4.85
C TYR A 140 -0.43 15.33 6.03
N ALA A 141 -0.95 15.55 7.23
CA ALA A 141 -0.30 15.23 8.48
C ALA A 141 -1.19 14.26 9.26
N ALA A 142 -0.62 13.19 9.82
CA ALA A 142 -1.39 12.20 10.56
C ALA A 142 -0.61 11.70 11.77
N LEU A 143 -1.30 11.52 12.89
CA LEU A 143 -0.73 10.93 14.09
C LEU A 143 -0.91 9.41 14.04
N ILE A 144 0.19 8.68 13.83
CA ILE A 144 0.19 7.21 13.70
C ILE A 144 0.03 6.58 15.08
N VAL A 145 -0.84 5.56 15.18
CA VAL A 145 -0.92 4.73 16.37
C VAL A 145 0.00 3.54 16.22
N ASN A 146 1.18 3.60 16.83
CA ASN A 146 2.06 2.45 16.96
C ASN A 146 1.45 1.51 18.02
N GLY A 147 1.38 0.21 17.71
CA GLY A 147 0.78 -0.80 18.59
C GLY A 147 1.43 -0.94 19.97
N ASP A 148 2.58 -0.30 20.15
CA ASP A 148 3.34 -0.24 21.40
C ASP A 148 3.51 1.24 21.76
N ALA A 149 2.76 1.71 22.75
CA ALA A 149 2.81 3.09 23.20
C ALA A 149 4.23 3.47 23.65
N LYS A 150 4.85 4.39 22.90
CA LYS A 150 5.51 5.54 23.51
C LYS A 150 4.94 6.77 22.82
N GLU A 151 4.33 7.63 23.62
CA GLU A 151 3.85 8.96 23.24
C GLU A 151 5.02 9.86 22.86
N ASP A 152 5.70 9.58 21.75
CA ASP A 152 6.53 10.58 21.10
C ASP A 152 5.71 11.16 19.96
N GLY A 153 5.29 12.42 20.16
CA GLY A 153 4.53 13.25 19.23
C GLY A 153 5.25 13.57 17.92
N THR A 154 6.10 12.67 17.43
CA THR A 154 6.81 12.81 16.17
C THR A 154 5.85 12.39 15.06
N VAL A 155 5.18 13.39 14.48
CA VAL A 155 4.31 13.24 13.32
C VAL A 155 5.19 12.95 12.10
N PRO A 156 5.17 11.74 11.52
CA PRO A 156 5.85 11.52 10.25
C PRO A 156 5.08 12.30 9.17
N THR A 157 5.69 13.36 8.67
CA THR A 157 5.18 14.09 7.52
C THR A 157 5.58 13.33 6.25
N LYS A 158 4.62 12.66 5.62
CA LYS A 158 4.79 12.18 4.24
C LYS A 158 4.58 13.39 3.32
N ARG A 159 5.65 13.86 2.68
CA ARG A 159 5.60 14.87 1.61
C ARG A 159 5.19 14.26 0.27
#